data_AF-A0AA95HBE8-F1
#
_entry.id   AF-A0AA95HBE8-F1
#
_cell.length_a   1.000
_cell.length_b   1.000
_cell.length_c   1.000
_cell.angle_alpha   90.00
_cell.angle_beta   90.00
_cell.angle_gamma   90.00
#
_symmetry.space_group_name_H-M   'P 1'
#
loop_
_entity.id
_entity.type
_entity.pdbx_description
1 polymer ?
#
loop_
_entity_poly.entity_id
_entity_poly.type
_entity_poly.pdbx_seq_one_letter_code
_entity_poly.pdbx_strand_id
1 'polypeptide(L)'
;MPHRKLRYNRKPNSDYVPFSVLWSPNLDWQKNTKLLCLELLFSRQLTKLLVDTAAAKPSAFIASSAEGYDDEHGMEADLARFLPGTMLTRLLEPHLIEVLFHKYWQQYHFFTFSKATETNYTNDVETDDITNVHFRANKENLHQISPYISKLDLLWLGVEVPSALSMFLVTRSVGATLGLAATIEFVKRFRF
;
A
#
# COMPACT_ATOMS: atom_id res chain seq x y z
N MET A 1 -47.84 0.17 5.37
CA MET A 1 -46.66 0.77 4.73
C MET A 1 -46.13 -0.20 3.67
N PRO A 2 -46.08 0.16 2.38
CA PRO A 2 -45.57 -0.74 1.35
C PRO A 2 -44.04 -0.88 1.46
N HIS A 3 -43.54 -2.11 1.50
CA HIS A 3 -42.11 -2.41 1.54
C HIS A 3 -41.44 -1.98 0.22
N ARG A 4 -40.66 -0.90 0.26
CA ARG A 4 -39.84 -0.43 -0.86
C ARG A 4 -38.69 -1.43 -1.05
N LYS A 5 -38.79 -2.28 -2.09
CA LYS A 5 -37.68 -3.19 -2.45
C LYS A 5 -36.48 -2.36 -2.89
N LEU A 6 -35.38 -2.44 -2.15
CA LEU A 6 -34.10 -1.84 -2.53
C LEU A 6 -33.61 -2.52 -3.82
N ARG A 7 -33.44 -1.74 -4.89
CA ARG A 7 -32.78 -2.23 -6.11
C ARG A 7 -31.28 -2.06 -5.92
N TYR A 8 -30.55 -3.17 -5.95
CA TYR A 8 -29.10 -3.20 -5.88
C TYR A 8 -28.53 -3.35 -7.29
N ASN A 9 -27.71 -2.39 -7.72
CA ASN A 9 -26.92 -2.54 -8.94
C ASN A 9 -25.63 -3.28 -8.57
N ARG A 10 -25.38 -4.40 -9.24
CA ARG A 10 -24.17 -5.19 -9.02
C ARG A 10 -22.94 -4.37 -9.44
N LYS A 11 -21.91 -4.34 -8.59
CA LYS A 11 -20.63 -3.70 -8.88
C LYS A 11 -20.02 -4.32 -10.16
N PRO A 12 -19.48 -3.53 -11.09
CA PRO A 12 -18.87 -4.06 -12.31
C PRO A 12 -17.67 -4.96 -11.98
N ASN A 13 -17.43 -5.97 -12.82
CA ASN A 13 -16.38 -6.96 -12.59
C ASN A 13 -14.96 -6.35 -12.59
N SER A 14 -14.78 -5.21 -13.27
CA SER A 14 -13.54 -4.42 -13.30
C SER A 14 -13.08 -3.96 -11.91
N ASP A 15 -14.03 -3.79 -10.99
CA ASP A 15 -13.72 -3.25 -9.65
C ASP A 15 -13.30 -4.35 -8.67
N TYR A 16 -13.28 -5.61 -9.13
CA TYR A 16 -12.73 -6.73 -8.38
C TYR A 16 -11.28 -6.91 -8.78
N VAL A 17 -10.40 -6.42 -7.92
CA VAL A 17 -8.97 -6.58 -8.11
C VAL A 17 -8.63 -8.09 -7.94
N PRO A 18 -7.91 -8.75 -8.86
CA PRO A 18 -7.51 -10.15 -8.70
C PRO A 18 -6.32 -10.33 -7.73
N PHE A 19 -6.00 -11.56 -7.32
CA PHE A 19 -4.78 -11.85 -6.53
C PHE A 19 -3.49 -11.68 -7.34
N SER A 20 -3.55 -11.95 -8.64
CA SER A 20 -2.42 -11.76 -9.55
C SER A 20 -1.91 -10.33 -9.57
N VAL A 21 -2.74 -9.35 -9.21
CA VAL A 21 -2.32 -7.95 -9.07
C VAL A 21 -1.16 -7.79 -8.08
N LEU A 22 -1.01 -8.66 -7.07
CA LEU A 22 0.11 -8.53 -6.12
C LEU A 22 1.47 -8.87 -6.74
N TRP A 23 1.48 -9.52 -7.90
CA TRP A 23 2.68 -9.93 -8.61
C TRP A 23 2.90 -9.04 -9.84
N SER A 24 4.05 -8.36 -9.93
CA SER A 24 4.33 -7.50 -11.09
C SER A 24 4.97 -8.33 -12.20
N PRO A 25 4.42 -8.35 -13.43
CA PRO A 25 5.10 -9.01 -14.55
C PRO A 25 6.39 -8.30 -14.96
N ASN A 26 6.55 -7.02 -14.59
CA ASN A 26 7.66 -6.17 -15.01
C ASN A 26 8.88 -6.24 -14.05
N LEU A 27 8.79 -7.03 -12.99
CA LEU A 27 9.86 -7.17 -12.00
C LEU A 27 10.34 -8.61 -11.93
N ASP A 28 11.65 -8.77 -11.72
CA ASP A 28 12.25 -10.08 -11.47
C ASP A 28 11.60 -10.78 -10.28
N TRP A 29 11.60 -12.11 -10.30
CA TRP A 29 11.01 -12.92 -9.24
C TRP A 29 11.55 -12.55 -7.85
N GLN A 30 12.87 -12.41 -7.72
CA GLN A 30 13.51 -12.05 -6.44
C GLN A 30 13.08 -10.67 -5.95
N LYS A 31 13.04 -9.67 -6.84
CA LYS A 31 12.64 -8.30 -6.51
C LYS A 31 11.15 -8.27 -6.12
N ASN A 32 10.29 -8.96 -6.86
CA ASN A 32 8.88 -9.12 -6.50
C ASN A 32 8.69 -9.74 -5.11
N THR A 33 9.37 -10.86 -4.81
CA THR A 33 9.25 -11.50 -3.50
C THR A 33 9.74 -10.57 -2.39
N LYS A 34 10.88 -9.89 -2.57
CA LYS A 34 11.41 -8.92 -1.61
C LYS A 34 10.40 -7.80 -1.32
N LEU A 35 9.89 -7.16 -2.36
CA LEU A 35 8.92 -6.07 -2.24
C LEU A 35 7.61 -6.55 -1.62
N LEU A 36 7.12 -7.73 -2.02
CA LEU A 36 5.91 -8.33 -1.45
C LEU A 36 6.07 -8.66 0.04
N CYS A 37 7.25 -9.12 0.46
CA CYS A 37 7.53 -9.35 1.89
C CYS A 37 7.50 -8.04 2.68
N LEU A 38 8.14 -6.97 2.17
CA LEU A 38 8.10 -5.66 2.80
C LEU A 38 6.68 -5.10 2.84
N GLU A 39 5.96 -5.21 1.73
CA GLU A 39 4.55 -4.83 1.62
C GLU A 39 3.68 -5.58 2.64
N LEU A 40 3.83 -6.90 2.79
CA LEU A 40 3.13 -7.68 3.82
C LEU A 40 3.45 -7.20 5.25
N LEU A 41 4.68 -6.76 5.50
CA LEU A 41 5.10 -6.25 6.80
C LEU A 41 4.51 -4.86 7.09
N PHE A 42 4.60 -3.92 6.14
CA PHE A 42 4.22 -2.50 6.37
C PHE A 42 2.87 -2.08 5.80
N SER A 43 2.15 -2.97 5.12
CA SER A 43 0.88 -2.69 4.44
C SER A 43 -0.09 -1.85 5.25
N ARG A 44 -0.31 -2.21 6.52
CA ARG A 44 -1.24 -1.47 7.40
C ARG A 44 -0.77 -0.05 7.68
N GLN A 45 0.52 0.15 7.94
CA GLN A 45 1.07 1.47 8.21
C GLN A 45 1.09 2.34 6.95
N LEU A 46 1.60 1.81 5.83
CA LEU A 46 1.65 2.51 4.54
C LEU A 46 0.26 2.92 4.07
N THR A 47 -0.69 2.00 4.16
CA THR A 47 -2.02 2.23 3.62
C THR A 47 -2.85 3.15 4.51
N LYS A 48 -2.66 3.11 5.83
CA LYS A 48 -3.25 4.08 6.74
C LYS A 48 -2.75 5.49 6.44
N LEU A 49 -1.43 5.65 6.28
CA LEU A 49 -0.84 6.94 5.96
C LEU A 49 -1.30 7.45 4.58
N LEU A 50 -1.46 6.55 3.61
CA LEU A 50 -2.02 6.89 2.29
C LEU A 50 -3.45 7.43 2.38
N VAL A 51 -4.31 6.80 3.19
CA VAL A 51 -5.68 7.27 3.41
C VAL A 51 -5.68 8.63 4.14
N ASP A 52 -4.85 8.77 5.16
CA ASP A 52 -4.75 10.01 5.94
C ASP A 52 -4.24 11.18 5.07
N THR A 53 -3.23 10.93 4.23
CA THR A 53 -2.68 11.93 3.28
C THR A 53 -3.63 12.26 2.13
N ALA A 54 -4.45 11.30 1.70
CA ALA A 54 -5.49 11.56 0.72
C ALA A 54 -6.66 12.41 1.26
N ALA A 55 -6.94 12.27 2.56
CA ALA A 55 -7.93 13.06 3.27
C ALA A 55 -7.39 14.44 3.72
N ALA A 56 -6.07 14.57 3.85
CA ALA A 56 -5.44 15.83 4.21
C ALA A 56 -5.64 16.89 3.12
N LYS A 57 -5.96 18.11 3.56
CA LYS A 57 -5.99 19.28 2.66
C LYS A 57 -4.58 19.57 2.14
N PRO A 58 -4.44 20.04 0.90
CA PRO A 58 -3.13 20.37 0.35
C PRO A 58 -2.46 21.44 1.23
N SER A 59 -1.17 21.26 1.50
CA SER A 59 -0.45 22.15 2.41
C SER A 59 -0.29 23.55 1.80
N ALA A 60 -0.40 24.59 2.63
CA ALA A 60 -0.39 25.99 2.23
C ALA A 60 0.86 26.45 1.47
N PHE A 61 1.96 25.67 1.52
CA PHE A 61 3.19 25.96 0.79
C PHE A 61 3.06 25.78 -0.74
N ILE A 62 2.13 24.92 -1.20
CA ILE A 62 1.82 24.72 -2.62
C ILE A 62 0.65 25.62 -3.07
N ALA A 63 -0.20 26.02 -2.11
CA ALA A 63 -1.34 26.91 -2.35
C ALA A 63 -0.95 28.29 -2.91
N SER A 64 0.28 28.74 -2.67
CA SER A 64 0.78 30.02 -3.18
C SER A 64 1.32 29.97 -4.61
N SER A 65 1.45 28.79 -5.23
CA SER A 65 2.15 28.62 -6.51
C SER A 65 1.29 28.08 -7.66
N ALA A 66 0.03 27.70 -7.41
CA ALA A 66 -0.88 27.22 -8.44
C ALA A 66 -2.12 28.12 -8.54
N GLU A 67 -2.18 28.96 -9.57
CA GLU A 67 -3.45 29.57 -10.01
C GLU A 67 -4.42 28.46 -10.40
N GLY A 68 -5.53 28.33 -9.65
CA GLY A 68 -6.51 27.26 -9.83
C GLY A 68 -6.52 26.30 -8.64
N TYR A 69 -6.88 26.81 -7.47
CA TYR A 69 -7.01 26.05 -6.23
C TYR A 69 -8.28 25.18 -6.31
N ASP A 70 -8.11 23.94 -6.73
CA ASP A 70 -9.16 22.94 -6.71
C ASP A 70 -9.11 22.19 -5.37
N ASP A 71 -10.10 22.41 -4.50
CA ASP A 71 -10.24 21.77 -3.17
C ASP A 71 -10.37 20.23 -3.26
N GLU A 72 -10.39 19.68 -4.48
CA GLU A 72 -10.55 18.27 -4.79
C GLU A 72 -9.27 17.44 -4.62
N HIS A 73 -8.10 18.02 -4.35
CA HIS A 73 -6.83 17.30 -4.34
C HIS A 73 -6.23 17.12 -2.93
N GLY A 74 -5.57 15.97 -2.67
CA GLY A 74 -4.97 15.64 -1.36
C GLY A 74 -3.57 16.23 -1.16
N MET A 75 -2.83 15.76 -0.15
CA MET A 75 -1.44 16.19 0.07
C MET A 75 -0.51 15.79 -1.09
N GLU A 76 0.29 16.75 -1.57
CA GLU A 76 1.34 16.53 -2.58
C GLU A 76 2.72 16.57 -1.90
N ALA A 77 3.54 15.54 -2.11
CA ALA A 77 4.86 15.43 -1.49
C ALA A 77 5.75 14.39 -2.21
N ASP A 78 7.02 14.30 -1.80
CA ASP A 78 7.91 13.20 -2.19
C ASP A 78 7.47 11.87 -1.57
N LEU A 79 7.79 10.74 -2.22
CA LEU A 79 7.42 9.39 -1.73
C LEU A 79 7.88 9.12 -0.30
N ALA A 80 9.05 9.60 0.10
CA ALA A 80 9.57 9.44 1.46
C ALA A 80 8.63 10.03 2.52
N ARG A 81 7.89 11.09 2.20
CA ARG A 81 6.94 11.71 3.12
C ARG A 81 5.66 10.89 3.30
N PHE A 82 5.42 9.94 2.41
CA PHE A 82 4.39 8.91 2.55
C PHE A 82 4.87 7.67 3.31
N LEU A 83 6.05 7.73 3.96
CA LEU A 83 6.49 6.71 4.89
C LEU A 83 6.14 7.08 6.34
N PRO A 84 5.74 6.08 7.17
CA PRO A 84 5.58 6.29 8.60
C PRO A 84 6.92 6.70 9.21
N GLY A 85 6.92 7.62 10.18
CA GLY A 85 8.13 8.07 10.89
C GLY A 85 8.54 7.14 12.04
N THR A 86 8.75 5.84 11.79
CA THR A 86 9.14 4.84 12.81
C THR A 86 10.62 4.48 12.66
N MET A 87 11.23 3.93 13.72
CA MET A 87 12.66 3.57 13.66
C MET A 87 12.93 2.52 12.58
N LEU A 88 11.99 1.59 12.39
CA LEU A 88 12.16 0.46 11.49
C LEU A 88 11.91 0.87 10.04
N THR A 89 10.95 1.75 9.79
CA THR A 89 10.76 2.34 8.45
C THR A 89 11.94 3.22 8.06
N ARG A 90 12.55 3.95 8.99
CA ARG A 90 13.80 4.72 8.73
C ARG A 90 14.96 3.82 8.30
N LEU A 91 15.10 2.64 8.90
CA LEU A 91 16.14 1.68 8.51
C LEU A 91 15.89 1.11 7.11
N LEU A 92 14.63 0.85 6.77
CA LEU A 92 14.22 0.22 5.52
C LEU A 92 13.75 1.25 4.47
N GLU A 93 13.99 2.53 4.70
CA GLU A 93 13.45 3.64 3.91
C GLU A 93 13.70 3.49 2.40
N PRO A 94 14.93 3.22 1.92
CA PRO A 94 15.19 3.05 0.48
C PRO A 94 14.33 1.94 -0.14
N HIS A 95 14.15 0.85 0.60
CA HIS A 95 13.37 -0.29 0.15
C HIS A 95 11.86 -0.04 0.18
N LEU A 96 11.40 0.74 1.15
CA LEU A 96 9.98 1.12 1.21
C LEU A 96 9.63 2.14 0.13
N ILE A 97 10.56 3.02 -0.24
CA ILE A 97 10.41 3.90 -1.40
C ILE A 97 10.27 3.06 -2.68
N GLU A 98 11.08 2.01 -2.86
CA GLU A 98 10.89 1.08 -3.99
C GLU A 98 9.50 0.42 -4.00
N VAL A 99 8.96 0.04 -2.83
CA VAL A 99 7.59 -0.49 -2.71
C VAL A 99 6.59 0.58 -3.15
N LEU A 100 6.71 1.81 -2.65
CA LEU A 100 5.78 2.88 -3.02
C LEU A 100 5.84 3.20 -4.51
N PHE A 101 7.03 3.23 -5.10
CA PHE A 101 7.24 3.52 -6.51
C PHE A 101 6.74 2.39 -7.43
N HIS A 102 7.28 1.18 -7.28
CA HIS A 102 6.97 0.09 -8.21
C HIS A 102 5.60 -0.56 -7.96
N LYS A 103 5.17 -0.67 -6.69
CA LYS A 103 3.88 -1.30 -6.37
C LYS A 103 2.78 -0.26 -6.30
N TYR A 104 2.89 0.72 -5.40
CA TYR A 104 1.77 1.62 -5.13
C TYR A 104 1.51 2.61 -6.27
N TRP A 105 2.56 3.13 -6.92
CA TRP A 105 2.40 4.03 -8.06
C TRP A 105 2.25 3.28 -9.39
N GLN A 106 3.25 2.48 -9.81
CA GLN A 106 3.23 1.86 -11.14
C GLN A 106 2.22 0.72 -11.29
N GLN A 107 2.00 -0.09 -10.26
CA GLN A 107 1.18 -1.31 -10.37
C GLN A 107 -0.26 -1.13 -9.87
N TYR A 108 -0.44 -0.49 -8.71
CA TYR A 108 -1.75 -0.32 -8.08
C TYR A 108 -2.39 1.04 -8.38
N HIS A 109 -1.62 2.00 -8.90
CA HIS A 109 -2.08 3.35 -9.20
C HIS A 109 -2.78 4.05 -8.02
N PHE A 110 -2.29 3.78 -6.80
CA PHE A 110 -2.69 4.46 -5.57
C PHE A 110 -2.07 5.84 -5.45
N PHE A 111 -0.98 6.10 -6.17
CA PHE A 111 -0.44 7.43 -6.39
C PHE A 111 -0.64 7.88 -7.82
N THR A 112 -0.64 9.18 -8.03
CA THR A 112 -0.53 9.84 -9.33
C THR A 112 0.45 11.03 -9.20
N PHE A 113 0.95 11.53 -10.32
CA PHE A 113 1.79 12.72 -10.31
C PHE A 113 1.00 13.96 -9.88
N SER A 114 1.70 14.92 -9.27
CA SER A 114 1.17 16.28 -9.17
C SER A 114 1.20 16.96 -10.55
N LYS A 115 0.18 17.77 -10.84
CA LYS A 115 0.10 18.58 -12.07
C LYS A 115 1.34 19.49 -12.25
N ALA A 116 1.97 19.92 -11.15
CA ALA A 116 3.19 20.73 -11.19
C ALA A 116 4.43 19.95 -11.67
N THR A 117 4.39 18.61 -11.58
CA THR A 117 5.46 17.71 -12.01
C THR A 117 5.26 17.26 -13.47
N GLU A 118 4.01 17.16 -13.93
CA GLU A 118 3.68 16.77 -15.32
C GLU A 118 4.29 17.69 -16.39
N THR A 119 4.48 18.98 -16.10
CA THR A 119 5.02 19.96 -17.06
C THR A 119 6.53 19.81 -17.34
N ASN A 120 7.27 19.13 -16.46
CA ASN A 120 8.70 18.81 -16.65
C ASN A 120 8.93 17.36 -17.12
N TYR A 121 7.86 16.59 -17.32
CA TYR A 121 7.91 15.17 -17.67
C TYR A 121 7.96 14.96 -19.19
N THR A 122 9.11 15.20 -19.81
CA THR A 122 9.38 14.73 -21.19
C THR A 122 10.01 13.35 -21.17
N ASN A 123 9.17 12.33 -21.39
CA ASN A 123 9.43 11.02 -22.04
C ASN A 123 10.59 10.08 -21.63
N ASP A 124 11.54 10.43 -20.75
CA ASP A 124 12.68 9.54 -20.43
C ASP A 124 12.80 9.24 -18.93
N VAL A 125 11.86 8.47 -18.37
CA VAL A 125 12.03 7.87 -17.03
C VAL A 125 12.39 6.40 -17.16
N GLU A 126 13.60 6.17 -17.66
CA GLU A 126 14.38 4.94 -17.44
C GLU A 126 15.33 5.08 -16.22
N THR A 127 15.34 6.23 -15.54
CA THR A 127 16.29 6.51 -14.46
C THR A 127 15.62 6.55 -13.10
N ASP A 128 16.18 5.80 -12.15
CA ASP A 128 15.83 5.70 -10.72
C ASP A 128 15.89 7.04 -9.94
N ASP A 129 16.01 8.18 -10.60
CA ASP A 129 16.16 9.50 -9.96
C ASP A 129 14.81 10.21 -9.80
N ILE A 130 14.11 9.87 -8.71
CA ILE A 130 12.79 10.41 -8.33
C ILE A 130 12.89 11.64 -7.40
N THR A 131 14.08 12.20 -7.22
CA THR A 131 14.39 13.17 -6.15
C THR A 131 13.60 14.49 -6.24
N ASN A 132 13.05 14.83 -7.41
CA ASN A 132 12.25 16.05 -7.61
C ASN A 132 10.79 15.77 -8.02
N VAL A 133 10.34 14.52 -7.89
CA VAL A 133 9.03 14.07 -8.37
C VAL A 133 8.03 14.07 -7.22
N HIS A 134 7.01 14.93 -7.33
CA HIS A 134 5.96 15.01 -6.33
C HIS A 134 4.80 14.09 -6.70
N PHE A 135 4.37 13.30 -5.72
CA PHE A 135 3.26 12.37 -5.81
C PHE A 135 2.10 12.84 -4.95
N ARG A 136 0.90 12.43 -5.35
CA ARG A 136 -0.33 12.61 -4.57
C ARG A 136 -1.15 11.34 -4.58
N ALA A 137 -1.91 11.12 -3.52
CA ALA A 137 -2.80 9.97 -3.44
C ALA A 137 -3.92 10.07 -4.49
N ASN A 138 -4.16 9.00 -5.23
CA ASN A 138 -5.18 8.93 -6.26
C ASN A 138 -6.55 8.62 -5.63
N LYS A 139 -7.37 9.65 -5.43
CA LYS A 139 -8.71 9.54 -4.82
C LYS A 139 -9.65 8.58 -5.57
N GLU A 140 -9.50 8.45 -6.88
CA GLU A 140 -10.32 7.54 -7.68
C GLU A 140 -10.10 6.08 -7.30
N ASN A 141 -8.86 5.71 -6.94
CA ASN A 141 -8.48 4.33 -6.62
C ASN A 141 -8.42 4.02 -5.12
N LEU A 142 -8.63 5.01 -4.23
CA LEU A 142 -8.64 4.77 -2.78
C LEU A 142 -9.67 3.73 -2.34
N HIS A 143 -10.78 3.57 -3.06
CA HIS A 143 -11.77 2.55 -2.74
C HIS A 143 -11.22 1.11 -2.89
N GLN A 144 -10.13 0.92 -3.63
CA GLN A 144 -9.46 -0.37 -3.84
C GLN A 144 -8.48 -0.73 -2.72
N ILE A 145 -8.15 0.20 -1.83
CA ILE A 145 -7.27 -0.04 -0.67
C ILE A 145 -7.83 -1.12 0.25
N SER A 146 -9.13 -1.05 0.58
CA SER A 146 -9.78 -2.00 1.48
C SER A 146 -9.71 -3.46 1.00
N PRO A 147 -10.12 -3.78 -0.26
CA PRO A 147 -9.96 -5.13 -0.78
C PRO A 147 -8.48 -5.52 -0.94
N TYR A 148 -7.59 -4.58 -1.20
CA TYR A 148 -6.15 -4.83 -1.26
C TYR A 148 -5.55 -5.26 0.09
N ILE A 149 -5.83 -4.53 1.19
CA ILE A 149 -5.40 -4.90 2.55
C ILE A 149 -5.92 -6.29 2.90
N SER A 150 -7.18 -6.58 2.57
CA SER A 150 -7.81 -7.88 2.86
C SER A 150 -7.06 -9.04 2.20
N LYS A 151 -6.49 -8.85 1.01
CA LYS A 151 -5.69 -9.88 0.34
C LYS A 151 -4.33 -10.07 0.96
N LEU A 152 -3.68 -8.99 1.40
CA LEU A 152 -2.41 -9.08 2.11
C LEU A 152 -2.59 -9.77 3.45
N ASP A 153 -3.68 -9.48 4.17
CA ASP A 153 -4.04 -10.20 5.39
C ASP A 153 -4.31 -11.69 5.10
N LEU A 154 -4.95 -12.03 3.98
CA LEU A 154 -5.13 -13.44 3.56
C LEU A 154 -3.80 -14.12 3.22
N LEU A 155 -2.90 -13.45 2.49
CA LEU A 155 -1.57 -13.98 2.21
C LEU A 155 -0.78 -14.21 3.50
N TRP A 156 -0.85 -13.27 4.45
CA TRP A 156 -0.23 -13.41 5.75
C TRP A 156 -0.77 -14.62 6.51
N LEU A 157 -2.10 -14.79 6.53
CA LEU A 157 -2.75 -15.96 7.13
C LEU A 157 -2.25 -17.27 6.47
N GLY A 158 -2.04 -17.23 5.15
CA GLY A 158 -1.46 -18.32 4.38
C GLY A 158 -0.02 -18.67 4.75
N VAL A 159 0.72 -17.79 5.42
CA VAL A 159 2.04 -18.09 6.01
C VAL A 159 1.89 -18.57 7.45
N GLU A 160 1.00 -17.94 8.21
CA GLU A 160 0.78 -18.20 9.62
C GLU A 160 0.26 -19.62 9.89
N VAL A 161 -0.80 -20.03 9.19
CA VAL A 161 -1.44 -21.34 9.41
C VAL A 161 -0.48 -22.50 9.09
N PRO A 162 0.22 -22.52 7.94
CA PRO A 162 1.20 -23.56 7.66
C PRO A 162 2.35 -23.56 8.66
N SER A 163 2.83 -22.39 9.11
CA SER A 163 3.90 -22.30 10.11
C SER A 163 3.49 -22.95 11.43
N ALA A 164 2.27 -22.67 11.90
CA ALA A 164 1.72 -23.30 13.10
C ALA A 164 1.54 -24.82 12.92
N LEU A 165 1.04 -25.25 11.76
CA LEU A 165 0.87 -26.66 11.43
C LEU A 165 2.22 -27.39 11.40
N SER A 166 3.23 -26.83 10.73
CA SER A 166 4.58 -27.38 10.68
C SER A 166 5.17 -27.50 12.08
N MET A 167 5.02 -26.49 12.92
CA MET A 167 5.48 -26.52 14.32
C MET A 167 4.78 -27.63 15.11
N PHE A 168 3.47 -27.81 14.92
CA PHE A 168 2.72 -28.88 15.56
C PHE A 168 3.18 -30.27 15.09
N LEU A 169 3.43 -30.44 13.79
CA LEU A 169 3.87 -31.71 13.22
C LEU A 169 5.24 -32.15 13.75
N VAL A 170 6.16 -31.18 13.92
CA VAL A 170 7.52 -31.42 14.42
C VAL A 170 7.54 -31.66 15.93
N THR A 171 6.88 -30.80 16.71
CA THR A 171 6.96 -30.83 18.18
C THR A 171 5.93 -31.74 18.83
N ARG A 172 4.82 -32.02 18.14
CA ARG A 172 3.61 -32.69 18.68
C ARG A 172 3.08 -32.04 19.96
N SER A 173 3.44 -30.77 20.21
CA SER A 173 3.11 -30.03 21.42
C SER A 173 2.22 -28.85 21.08
N VAL A 174 0.99 -28.86 21.61
CA VAL A 174 0.04 -27.74 21.47
C VAL A 174 0.63 -26.46 22.07
N GLY A 175 1.36 -26.57 23.19
CA GLY A 175 1.98 -25.41 23.84
C GLY A 175 3.03 -24.72 22.95
N ALA A 176 3.87 -25.50 22.26
CA ALA A 176 4.86 -24.95 21.32
C ALA A 176 4.19 -24.28 20.10
N THR A 177 3.13 -24.88 19.56
CA THR A 177 2.35 -24.30 18.46
C THR A 177 1.68 -22.99 18.88
N LEU A 178 1.05 -22.95 20.07
CA LEU A 178 0.44 -21.74 20.60
C LEU A 178 1.50 -20.66 20.87
N GLY A 179 2.67 -21.03 21.39
CA GLY A 179 3.79 -20.12 21.58
C GLY A 179 4.27 -19.48 20.28
N LEU A 180 4.39 -20.26 19.20
CA LEU A 180 4.74 -19.74 17.87
C LEU A 180 3.64 -18.82 17.33
N ALA A 181 2.37 -19.23 17.40
CA ALA A 181 1.25 -18.42 16.94
C ALA A 181 1.18 -17.08 17.70
N ALA A 182 1.32 -17.12 19.03
CA ALA A 182 1.38 -15.92 19.87
C ALA A 182 2.56 -15.02 19.50
N THR A 183 3.73 -15.60 19.19
CA THR A 183 4.90 -14.84 18.74
C THR A 183 4.67 -14.17 17.39
N ILE A 184 4.06 -14.87 16.43
CA ILE A 184 3.73 -14.32 15.11
C ILE A 184 2.72 -13.18 15.24
N GLU A 185 1.64 -13.36 16.01
CA GLU A 185 0.66 -12.30 16.28
C GLU A 185 1.28 -11.12 17.04
N PHE A 186 2.20 -11.38 17.97
CA PHE A 186 2.96 -10.32 18.64
C PHE A 186 3.76 -9.51 17.61
N VAL A 187 4.54 -10.16 16.74
CA VAL A 187 5.31 -9.47 15.68
C VAL A 187 4.38 -8.71 14.73
N LYS A 188 3.20 -9.23 14.43
CA LYS A 188 2.19 -8.57 13.57
C LYS A 188 1.58 -7.32 14.23
N ARG A 189 1.34 -7.35 15.54
CA ARG A 189 0.70 -6.26 16.29
C ARG A 189 1.69 -5.19 16.75
N PHE A 190 2.90 -5.59 17.13
CA PHE A 190 3.97 -4.71 17.60
C PHE A 190 4.90 -4.26 16.47
N ARG A 191 4.39 -4.16 15.24
CA ARG A 191 5.10 -3.47 14.15
C ARG A 191 5.15 -1.98 14.51
N PHE A 192 6.27 -1.57 15.09
CA PHE A 192 6.59 -0.20 15.51
C PHE A 192 6.62 0.78 14.35
#